data_AF-A0A7J2PQZ0-F1
#
_entry.id   AF-A0A7J2PQZ0-F1
#
_cell.length_a   1.000
_cell.length_b   1.000
_cell.length_c   1.000
_cell.angle_alpha   90.00
_cell.angle_beta   90.00
_cell.angle_gamma   90.00
#
_symmetry.space_group_name_H-M   'P 1'
#
loop_
_entity.id
_entity.type
_entity.pdbx_description
1 polymer ?
#
loop_
_entity_poly.entity_id
_entity_poly.type
_entity_poly.pdbx_seq_one_letter_code
_entity_poly.pdbx_strand_id
1 'polypeptide(L)'
;MAKKQNNKQYDLRAAKDLYLEYLEKGKEKKAITLPPDTVKIDDLNKKEIQNRLFLTVDRVLEEIYKNGRPFIELPSRSASNIFWDEENDLLLLGKQIMEKQFHTLTSVADITRLMRVLEVVNELLNEDIHATKREVFYTDVNLFQEQKNSDKSIEDVATMLYTTRNSTHIVAAPKGTCVGRLRIRDRNDIINLEGLGSGGWTISPMLDNIEIIESDAEFILVIEKDAAM
;
A
#
# COMPACT_ATOMS: atom_id res chain seq x y z
N MET A 1 39.58 28.15 27.85
CA MET A 1 38.67 29.21 27.37
C MET A 1 37.51 28.54 26.62
N ALA A 2 36.31 28.57 27.18
CA ALA A 2 35.12 27.91 26.62
C ALA A 2 34.59 28.66 25.39
N LYS A 3 34.41 27.96 24.27
CA LYS A 3 33.81 28.51 23.04
C LYS A 3 32.30 28.73 23.27
N LYS A 4 31.83 29.96 23.00
CA LYS A 4 30.44 30.39 23.04
C LYS A 4 29.51 29.41 22.30
N GLN A 5 28.49 28.92 23.00
CA GLN A 5 27.33 28.26 22.39
C GLN A 5 26.56 29.29 21.56
N ASN A 6 26.45 29.05 20.25
CA ASN A 6 25.62 29.83 19.35
C ASN A 6 24.15 29.42 19.58
N ASN A 7 23.39 30.21 20.33
CA ASN A 7 21.94 30.08 20.41
C ASN A 7 21.34 30.54 19.08
N LYS A 8 21.16 29.61 18.13
CA LYS A 8 20.31 29.86 16.97
C LYS A 8 18.86 29.87 17.45
N GLN A 9 18.24 31.05 17.43
CA GLN A 9 16.82 31.22 17.68
C GLN A 9 16.07 30.88 16.39
N TYR A 10 15.42 29.71 16.35
CA TYR A 10 14.66 29.28 15.18
C TYR A 10 13.29 29.96 15.18
N ASP A 11 12.91 30.58 14.05
CA ASP A 11 11.58 31.16 13.87
C ASP A 11 10.60 30.05 13.48
N LEU A 12 9.77 29.65 14.44
CA LEU A 12 8.77 28.58 14.29
C LEU A 12 7.37 29.12 13.98
N ARG A 13 7.21 30.41 13.62
CA ARG A 13 5.89 31.01 13.35
C ARG A 13 5.11 30.27 12.27
N ALA A 14 5.74 30.03 11.12
CA ALA A 14 5.09 29.32 10.02
C ALA A 14 4.64 27.90 10.41
N ALA A 15 5.44 27.18 11.21
CA ALA A 15 5.07 25.86 11.71
C ALA A 15 3.88 25.92 12.69
N LYS A 16 3.85 26.95 13.56
CA LYS A 16 2.74 27.17 14.49
C LYS A 16 1.44 27.55 13.77
N ASP A 17 1.52 28.42 12.77
CA ASP A 17 0.35 28.84 12.00
C ASP A 17 -0.24 27.65 11.23
N LEU A 18 0.61 26.83 10.61
CA LEU A 18 0.20 25.58 9.96
C LEU A 18 -0.43 24.60 10.97
N TYR A 19 0.17 24.44 12.16
CA TYR A 19 -0.34 23.57 13.21
C TYR A 19 -1.72 24.01 13.72
N LEU A 20 -1.94 25.31 13.89
CA LEU A 20 -3.23 25.86 14.29
C LEU A 20 -4.29 25.61 13.21
N GLU A 21 -3.95 25.81 11.93
CA GLU A 21 -4.82 25.47 10.80
C GLU A 21 -5.18 23.97 10.77
N TYR A 22 -4.20 23.09 11.03
CA TYR A 22 -4.42 21.65 11.14
C TYR A 22 -5.33 21.28 12.31
N LEU A 23 -5.17 21.90 13.48
CA LEU A 23 -6.03 21.66 14.65
C LEU A 23 -7.48 22.09 14.42
N GLU A 24 -7.70 23.11 13.60
CA GLU A 24 -9.04 23.52 13.17
C GLU A 24 -9.65 22.51 12.18
N LYS A 25 -8.85 21.95 11.27
CA LYS A 25 -9.30 20.94 10.29
C LYS A 25 -9.49 19.54 10.88
N GLY A 26 -8.68 19.14 11.87
CA GLY A 26 -8.57 17.75 12.37
C GLY A 26 -9.65 17.27 13.34
N LYS A 27 -10.66 18.10 13.67
CA LYS A 27 -11.68 17.75 14.70
C LYS A 27 -12.86 16.93 14.20
N GLU A 28 -12.99 16.71 12.89
CA GLU A 28 -14.04 15.86 12.33
C GLU A 28 -13.39 14.72 11.55
N LYS A 29 -13.56 13.47 11.99
CA LYS A 29 -13.43 12.32 11.09
C LYS A 29 -14.55 12.44 10.07
N LYS A 30 -14.34 13.24 9.03
CA LYS A 30 -15.27 13.36 7.92
C LYS A 30 -15.37 11.99 7.26
N ALA A 31 -16.60 11.50 7.10
CA ALA A 31 -16.85 10.41 6.18
C ALA A 31 -16.43 10.91 4.79
N ILE A 32 -15.32 10.38 4.26
CA ILE A 32 -14.76 10.78 2.98
C ILE A 32 -15.78 10.41 1.90
N THR A 33 -16.49 11.40 1.37
CA THR A 33 -17.34 11.21 0.19
C THR A 33 -16.44 11.22 -1.03
N LEU A 34 -16.14 10.03 -1.54
CA LEU A 34 -15.33 9.89 -2.73
C LEU A 34 -16.00 10.59 -3.92
N PRO A 35 -15.24 11.32 -4.76
CA PRO A 35 -15.77 11.94 -5.96
C PRO A 35 -16.48 10.91 -6.85
N PRO A 36 -17.57 11.30 -7.54
CA PRO A 36 -18.43 10.37 -8.26
C PRO A 36 -17.71 9.62 -9.39
N ASP A 37 -16.60 10.13 -9.91
CA ASP A 37 -15.83 9.50 -11.00
C ASP A 37 -14.69 8.62 -10.53
N THR A 38 -14.64 8.30 -9.23
CA THR A 38 -13.57 7.50 -8.62
C THR A 38 -14.04 6.10 -8.22
N VAL A 39 -13.07 5.21 -8.13
CA VAL A 39 -13.19 3.84 -7.68
C VAL A 39 -12.75 3.76 -6.24
N LYS A 40 -13.60 3.17 -5.40
CA LYS A 40 -13.24 2.88 -4.01
C LYS A 40 -12.33 1.67 -3.95
N ILE A 41 -11.12 1.86 -3.44
CA ILE A 41 -10.22 0.77 -3.04
C ILE A 41 -10.40 0.57 -1.54
N ASP A 42 -10.73 -0.65 -1.15
CA ASP A 42 -10.99 -1.00 0.26
C ASP A 42 -9.74 -1.64 0.87
N ASP A 43 -9.56 -1.45 2.18
CA ASP A 43 -8.67 -2.32 2.95
C ASP A 43 -9.50 -3.48 3.50
N LEU A 44 -9.33 -4.65 2.89
CA LEU A 44 -10.23 -5.78 3.06
C LEU A 44 -9.67 -6.78 4.05
N ASN A 45 -10.56 -7.49 4.75
CA ASN A 45 -10.13 -8.65 5.51
C ASN A 45 -9.83 -9.85 4.59
N LYS A 46 -9.04 -10.80 5.09
CA LYS A 46 -8.68 -12.03 4.37
C LYS A 46 -9.87 -12.76 3.74
N LYS A 47 -11.01 -12.86 4.44
CA LYS A 47 -12.21 -13.56 3.92
C LYS A 47 -12.86 -12.82 2.76
N GLU A 48 -12.94 -11.50 2.83
CA GLU A 48 -13.49 -10.66 1.77
C GLU A 48 -12.64 -10.71 0.52
N ILE A 49 -11.32 -10.73 0.67
CA ILE A 49 -10.39 -10.85 -0.47
C ILE A 49 -10.51 -12.21 -1.13
N GLN A 50 -10.54 -13.29 -0.33
CA GLN A 50 -10.78 -14.63 -0.84
C GLN A 50 -12.10 -14.70 -1.61
N ASN A 51 -13.17 -14.11 -1.09
CA ASN A 51 -14.45 -14.04 -1.80
C ASN A 51 -14.35 -13.27 -3.12
N ARG A 52 -13.69 -12.10 -3.15
CA ARG A 52 -13.48 -11.33 -4.40
C ARG A 52 -12.62 -12.09 -5.40
N LEU A 53 -11.61 -12.81 -4.92
CA LEU A 53 -10.76 -13.67 -5.73
C LEU A 53 -11.58 -14.80 -6.37
N PHE A 54 -12.37 -15.54 -5.58
CA PHE A 54 -13.21 -16.62 -6.10
C PHE A 54 -14.24 -16.11 -7.10
N LEU A 55 -14.93 -15.00 -6.82
CA LEU A 55 -15.86 -14.38 -7.77
C LEU A 55 -15.18 -13.99 -9.09
N THR A 56 -13.93 -13.56 -9.03
CA THR A 56 -13.16 -13.20 -10.24
C THR A 56 -12.80 -14.45 -11.05
N VAL A 57 -12.36 -15.50 -10.38
CA VAL A 57 -12.03 -16.79 -11.02
C VAL A 57 -13.29 -17.46 -11.59
N ASP A 58 -14.41 -17.45 -10.87
CA ASP A 58 -15.68 -18.00 -11.33
C ASP A 58 -16.16 -17.32 -12.62
N ARG A 59 -16.07 -15.98 -12.70
CA ARG A 59 -16.38 -15.25 -13.95
C ARG A 59 -15.51 -15.70 -15.11
N VAL A 60 -14.19 -15.84 -14.89
CA VAL A 60 -13.26 -16.31 -15.92
C VAL A 60 -13.63 -17.73 -16.37
N LEU A 61 -13.97 -18.63 -15.44
CA LEU A 61 -14.40 -19.99 -15.76
C LEU A 61 -15.71 -20.01 -16.56
N GLU A 62 -16.71 -19.22 -16.15
CA GLU A 62 -17.98 -19.08 -16.88
C GLU A 62 -17.75 -18.61 -18.32
N GLU A 63 -16.87 -17.64 -18.54
CA GLU A 63 -16.52 -17.19 -19.90
C GLU A 63 -15.83 -18.27 -20.71
N ILE A 64 -14.88 -19.01 -20.11
CA ILE A 64 -14.24 -20.15 -20.76
C ILE A 64 -15.29 -21.15 -21.25
N TYR A 65 -16.26 -21.52 -20.40
CA TYR A 65 -17.32 -22.45 -20.77
C TYR A 65 -18.31 -21.88 -21.80
N LYS A 66 -18.58 -20.58 -21.78
CA LYS A 66 -19.56 -19.94 -22.64
C LYS A 66 -19.05 -19.67 -24.06
N ASN A 67 -17.84 -19.13 -24.19
CA ASN A 67 -17.31 -18.65 -25.48
C ASN A 67 -15.84 -19.05 -25.74
N GLY A 68 -15.16 -19.67 -24.77
CA GLY A 68 -13.75 -20.06 -24.87
C GLY A 68 -12.77 -18.88 -24.98
N ARG A 69 -13.23 -17.65 -24.73
CA ARG A 69 -12.47 -16.40 -24.89
C ARG A 69 -12.66 -15.52 -23.65
N PRO A 70 -12.05 -15.89 -22.51
CA PRO A 70 -12.16 -15.10 -21.30
C PRO A 70 -11.36 -13.80 -21.39
N PHE A 71 -11.77 -12.85 -20.57
CA PHE A 71 -11.02 -11.62 -20.29
C PHE A 71 -11.13 -11.26 -18.81
N ILE A 72 -10.22 -10.39 -18.36
CA ILE A 72 -10.27 -9.80 -17.01
C ILE A 72 -10.34 -8.29 -17.15
N GLU A 73 -11.24 -7.69 -16.38
CA GLU A 73 -11.38 -6.25 -16.22
C GLU A 73 -10.63 -5.78 -14.97
N LEU A 74 -9.90 -4.68 -15.08
CA LEU A 74 -9.29 -4.01 -13.94
C LEU A 74 -9.25 -2.49 -14.17
N PRO A 75 -9.36 -1.66 -13.12
CA PRO A 75 -9.16 -0.22 -13.24
C PRO A 75 -7.79 0.13 -13.84
N SER A 76 -7.78 1.06 -14.79
CA SER A 76 -6.54 1.55 -15.41
C SER A 76 -5.73 2.38 -14.42
N ARG A 77 -4.44 2.11 -14.30
CA ARG A 77 -3.50 2.89 -13.48
C ARG A 77 -2.72 3.92 -14.29
N SER A 78 -3.21 4.27 -15.49
CA SER A 78 -2.60 5.31 -16.31
C SER A 78 -2.73 6.68 -15.65
N ALA A 79 -1.78 7.58 -15.89
CA ALA A 79 -1.81 8.95 -15.35
C ALA A 79 -3.12 9.71 -15.69
N SER A 80 -3.75 9.38 -16.82
CA SER A 80 -5.05 9.94 -17.23
C SER A 80 -6.23 9.50 -16.36
N ASN A 81 -6.09 8.42 -15.58
CA ASN A 81 -7.13 7.86 -14.73
C ASN A 81 -6.80 8.03 -13.24
N ILE A 82 -5.82 8.88 -12.90
CA ILE A 82 -5.49 9.20 -11.50
C ILE A 82 -6.00 10.61 -11.22
N PHE A 83 -6.86 10.71 -10.20
CA PHE A 83 -7.48 11.96 -9.77
C PHE A 83 -6.88 12.38 -8.43
N TRP A 84 -6.47 13.64 -8.35
CA TRP A 84 -6.06 14.24 -7.09
C TRP A 84 -7.29 14.85 -6.42
N ASP A 85 -7.57 14.41 -5.20
CA ASP A 85 -8.60 14.96 -4.34
C ASP A 85 -7.97 15.98 -3.38
N GLU A 86 -8.11 17.27 -3.69
CA GLU A 86 -7.56 18.36 -2.89
C GLU A 86 -8.19 18.47 -1.49
N GLU A 87 -9.45 18.04 -1.32
CA GLU A 87 -10.13 18.15 -0.04
C GLU A 87 -9.60 17.12 0.97
N ASN A 88 -9.31 15.92 0.47
CA ASN A 88 -8.87 14.80 1.31
C ASN A 88 -7.36 14.53 1.21
N ASP A 89 -6.64 15.24 0.34
CA ASP A 89 -5.19 15.05 0.06
C ASP A 89 -4.89 13.62 -0.43
N LEU A 90 -5.76 13.07 -1.29
CA LEU A 90 -5.73 11.68 -1.74
C LEU A 90 -5.52 11.54 -3.25
N LEU A 91 -4.74 10.53 -3.65
CA LEU A 91 -4.69 10.05 -5.03
C LEU A 91 -5.72 8.93 -5.21
N LEU A 92 -6.72 9.17 -6.06
CA LEU A 92 -7.83 8.27 -6.31
C LEU A 92 -7.75 7.69 -7.72
N LEU A 93 -8.14 6.41 -7.85
CA LEU A 93 -8.33 5.76 -9.14
C LEU A 93 -9.65 6.20 -9.75
N GLY A 94 -9.65 6.53 -11.03
CA GLY A 94 -10.86 6.82 -11.79
C GLY A 94 -11.55 5.57 -12.31
N LYS A 95 -12.69 5.78 -12.96
CA LYS A 95 -13.55 4.72 -13.52
C LYS A 95 -13.10 4.13 -14.86
N GLN A 96 -11.98 4.56 -15.43
CA GLN A 96 -11.50 3.94 -16.68
C GLN A 96 -11.08 2.49 -16.41
N ILE A 97 -11.71 1.53 -17.07
CA ILE A 97 -11.40 0.10 -16.98
C ILE A 97 -10.53 -0.30 -18.17
N MET A 98 -9.58 -1.21 -17.91
CA MET A 98 -8.78 -1.90 -18.91
C MET A 98 -9.19 -3.36 -18.96
N GLU A 99 -9.29 -3.91 -20.16
CA GLU A 99 -9.52 -5.34 -20.39
C GLU A 99 -8.21 -6.04 -20.77
N LYS A 100 -7.94 -7.18 -20.13
CA LYS A 100 -6.87 -8.10 -20.51
C LYS A 100 -7.46 -9.40 -21.05
N GLN A 101 -7.30 -9.60 -22.35
CA GLN A 101 -7.77 -10.81 -23.03
C GLN A 101 -6.78 -11.96 -22.87
N PHE A 102 -7.26 -13.21 -22.81
CA PHE A 102 -6.38 -14.38 -22.66
C PHE A 102 -5.81 -14.89 -23.98
N HIS A 103 -6.42 -14.50 -25.11
CA HIS A 103 -6.22 -15.13 -26.41
C HIS A 103 -5.49 -14.23 -27.43
N THR A 104 -4.88 -13.12 -26.97
CA THR A 104 -4.08 -12.27 -27.85
C THR A 104 -2.59 -12.42 -27.58
N LEU A 105 -1.77 -12.41 -28.63
CA LEU A 105 -0.32 -12.56 -28.53
C LEU A 105 0.35 -11.44 -27.73
N THR A 106 -0.26 -10.26 -27.69
CA THR A 106 0.27 -9.09 -26.97
C THR A 106 -0.02 -9.15 -25.48
N SER A 107 -1.16 -9.73 -25.06
CA SER A 107 -1.58 -9.81 -23.66
C SER A 107 -1.24 -11.13 -22.98
N VAL A 108 -0.94 -12.20 -23.74
CA VAL A 108 -0.77 -13.56 -23.19
C VAL A 108 0.32 -13.66 -22.12
N ALA A 109 1.44 -12.95 -22.29
CA ALA A 109 2.50 -12.94 -21.29
C ALA A 109 2.05 -12.20 -20.01
N ASP A 110 1.41 -11.04 -20.18
CA ASP A 110 0.95 -10.20 -19.07
C ASP A 110 -0.18 -10.86 -18.27
N ILE A 111 -1.10 -11.58 -18.92
CA ILE A 111 -2.18 -12.30 -18.24
C ILE A 111 -1.66 -13.56 -17.54
N THR A 112 -0.69 -14.27 -18.14
CA THR A 112 -0.07 -15.44 -17.50
C THR A 112 0.65 -15.03 -16.22
N ARG A 113 1.39 -13.91 -16.26
CA ARG A 113 2.03 -13.32 -15.06
C ARG A 113 1.01 -12.86 -14.02
N LEU A 114 -0.09 -12.25 -14.44
CA LEU A 114 -1.18 -11.85 -13.55
C LEU A 114 -1.78 -13.06 -12.82
N MET A 115 -2.11 -14.13 -13.56
CA MET A 115 -2.68 -15.36 -12.99
C MET A 115 -1.70 -16.05 -12.05
N ARG A 116 -0.40 -16.07 -12.38
CA ARG A 116 0.64 -16.60 -11.48
C ARG A 116 0.70 -15.83 -10.16
N VAL A 117 0.60 -14.49 -10.20
CA VAL A 117 0.55 -13.69 -8.97
C VAL A 117 -0.76 -13.92 -8.21
N LEU A 118 -1.88 -14.06 -8.90
CA LEU A 118 -3.17 -14.36 -8.27
C LEU A 118 -3.16 -15.71 -7.54
N GLU A 119 -2.51 -16.71 -8.13
CA GLU A 119 -2.25 -18.02 -7.51
C GLU A 119 -1.42 -17.87 -6.23
N VAL A 120 -0.30 -17.14 -6.29
CA VAL A 120 0.53 -16.85 -5.11
C VAL A 120 -0.27 -16.13 -4.03
N VAL A 121 -1.07 -15.13 -4.38
CA VAL A 121 -1.95 -14.43 -3.42
C VAL A 121 -2.94 -15.39 -2.76
N ASN A 122 -3.55 -16.29 -3.54
CA ASN A 122 -4.44 -17.31 -2.98
C ASN A 122 -3.71 -18.24 -2.00
N GLU A 123 -2.49 -18.68 -2.30
CA GLU A 123 -1.65 -19.48 -1.39
C GLU A 123 -1.34 -18.72 -0.08
N LEU A 124 -0.85 -17.48 -0.20
CA LEU A 124 -0.53 -16.62 0.95
C LEU A 124 -1.75 -16.40 1.85
N LEU A 125 -2.91 -16.14 1.24
CA LEU A 125 -4.17 -15.98 1.98
C LEU A 125 -4.57 -17.29 2.64
N ASN A 126 -4.47 -18.45 1.97
CA ASN A 126 -4.87 -19.73 2.56
C ASN A 126 -3.98 -20.13 3.75
N GLU A 127 -2.67 -19.95 3.63
CA GLU A 127 -1.68 -20.30 4.66
C GLU A 127 -1.54 -19.23 5.76
N ASP A 128 -2.13 -18.06 5.58
CA ASP A 128 -2.00 -16.91 6.49
C ASP A 128 -0.57 -16.38 6.64
N ILE A 129 0.22 -16.51 5.58
CA ILE A 129 1.61 -16.05 5.52
C ILE A 129 1.73 -14.83 4.61
N HIS A 130 2.85 -14.13 4.73
CA HIS A 130 3.14 -12.93 3.95
C HIS A 130 4.42 -13.13 3.14
N ALA A 131 4.48 -12.50 1.98
CA ALA A 131 5.67 -12.52 1.14
C ALA A 131 6.06 -11.11 0.70
N THR A 132 7.35 -10.88 0.53
CA THR A 132 7.90 -9.66 -0.06
C THR A 132 7.78 -9.69 -1.58
N LYS A 133 7.80 -8.50 -2.21
CA LYS A 133 7.82 -8.39 -3.68
C LYS A 133 8.93 -9.22 -4.35
N ARG A 134 10.09 -9.36 -3.68
CA ARG A 134 11.21 -10.16 -4.19
C ARG A 134 10.95 -11.66 -4.08
N GLU A 135 10.36 -12.12 -2.99
CA GLU A 135 9.98 -13.53 -2.85
C GLU A 135 8.98 -13.92 -3.94
N VAL A 136 7.99 -13.08 -4.21
CA VAL A 136 7.05 -13.28 -5.33
C VAL A 136 7.78 -13.37 -6.67
N PHE A 137 8.75 -12.48 -6.95
CA PHE A 137 9.58 -12.57 -8.15
C PHE A 137 10.35 -13.90 -8.27
N TYR A 138 10.88 -14.41 -7.15
CA TYR A 138 11.62 -15.66 -7.13
C TYR A 138 10.76 -16.92 -7.27
N THR A 139 9.43 -16.83 -7.13
CA THR A 139 8.54 -17.97 -7.37
C THR A 139 8.56 -18.46 -8.82
N ASP A 140 8.83 -17.57 -9.79
CA ASP A 140 8.99 -17.92 -11.21
C ASP A 140 9.80 -16.87 -11.98
N VAL A 141 11.11 -16.90 -11.78
CA VAL A 141 12.04 -15.94 -12.42
C VAL A 141 11.98 -16.02 -13.95
N ASN A 142 11.72 -17.20 -14.53
CA ASN A 142 11.68 -17.38 -15.97
C ASN A 142 10.44 -16.73 -16.59
N LEU A 143 9.29 -16.82 -15.91
CA LEU A 143 8.05 -16.17 -16.34
C LEU A 143 8.13 -14.65 -16.21
N PHE A 144 8.62 -14.15 -15.07
CA PHE A 144 8.68 -12.71 -14.82
C PHE A 144 9.82 -12.04 -15.59
N GLN A 145 10.97 -12.69 -15.74
CA GLN A 145 12.21 -12.19 -16.37
C GLN A 145 12.84 -11.01 -15.60
N GLU A 146 12.07 -9.95 -15.38
CA GLU A 146 12.47 -8.74 -14.67
C GLU A 146 11.53 -8.44 -13.50
N GLN A 147 12.06 -7.90 -12.40
CA GLN A 147 11.27 -7.54 -11.23
C GLN A 147 10.16 -6.52 -11.54
N LYS A 148 10.35 -5.67 -12.56
CA LYS A 148 9.33 -4.74 -13.02
C LYS A 148 8.05 -5.46 -13.48
N ASN A 149 8.16 -6.65 -14.04
CA ASN A 149 7.02 -7.41 -14.55
C ASN A 149 6.23 -8.08 -13.41
N SER A 150 6.91 -8.62 -12.39
CA SER A 150 6.25 -9.11 -11.17
C SER A 150 5.59 -7.96 -10.42
N ASP A 151 6.28 -6.83 -10.26
CA ASP A 151 5.75 -5.65 -9.58
C ASP A 151 4.51 -5.12 -10.29
N LYS A 152 4.53 -5.00 -11.62
CA LYS A 152 3.36 -4.61 -12.42
C LYS A 152 2.17 -5.54 -12.16
N SER A 153 2.42 -6.85 -12.14
CA SER A 153 1.39 -7.87 -11.95
C SER A 153 0.81 -7.87 -10.54
N ILE A 154 1.64 -7.64 -9.51
CA ILE A 154 1.20 -7.48 -8.11
C ILE A 154 0.24 -6.31 -7.96
N GLU A 155 0.59 -5.16 -8.51
CA GLU A 155 -0.27 -3.97 -8.43
C GLU A 155 -1.54 -4.16 -9.27
N ASP A 156 -1.47 -4.84 -10.42
CA ASP A 156 -2.65 -5.18 -11.23
C ASP A 156 -3.61 -6.12 -10.48
N VAL A 157 -3.10 -7.14 -9.76
CA VAL A 157 -3.94 -8.04 -8.94
C VAL A 157 -4.64 -7.28 -7.82
N ALA A 158 -3.92 -6.42 -7.08
CA ALA A 158 -4.52 -5.61 -6.02
C ALA A 158 -5.65 -4.71 -6.56
N THR A 159 -5.41 -4.08 -7.71
CA THR A 159 -6.39 -3.20 -8.36
C THR A 159 -7.58 -3.97 -8.93
N MET A 160 -7.35 -5.14 -9.53
CA MET A 160 -8.39 -6.05 -10.03
C MET A 160 -9.33 -6.51 -8.91
N LEU A 161 -8.79 -6.77 -7.71
CA LEU A 161 -9.56 -7.14 -6.52
C LEU A 161 -10.13 -5.93 -5.76
N TYR A 162 -9.90 -4.71 -6.26
CA TYR A 162 -10.32 -3.45 -5.65
C TYR A 162 -9.85 -3.33 -4.18
N THR A 163 -8.61 -3.75 -3.91
CA THR A 163 -8.02 -3.81 -2.58
C THR A 163 -6.66 -3.13 -2.54
N THR A 164 -6.20 -2.75 -1.34
CA THR A 164 -4.81 -2.32 -1.18
C THR A 164 -3.86 -3.51 -1.32
N ARG A 165 -2.59 -3.23 -1.66
CA ARG A 165 -1.56 -4.28 -1.78
C ARG A 165 -1.33 -5.02 -0.45
N ASN A 166 -1.41 -4.33 0.69
CA ASN A 166 -1.17 -4.96 1.98
C ASN A 166 -2.17 -6.08 2.25
N SER A 167 -3.43 -5.87 1.86
CA SER A 167 -4.48 -6.86 2.05
C SER A 167 -4.22 -8.14 1.23
N THR A 168 -3.45 -8.10 0.13
CA THR A 168 -3.07 -9.32 -0.63
C THR A 168 -1.95 -10.15 0.02
N HIS A 169 -1.54 -9.80 1.24
CA HIS A 169 -0.41 -10.39 1.99
C HIS A 169 0.96 -10.21 1.29
N ILE A 170 1.04 -9.36 0.25
CA ILE A 170 2.30 -9.01 -0.40
C ILE A 170 2.82 -7.69 0.17
N VAL A 171 3.85 -7.80 1.00
CA VAL A 171 4.39 -6.69 1.77
C VAL A 171 5.66 -6.11 1.14
N ALA A 172 6.00 -4.89 1.56
CA ALA A 172 7.31 -4.33 1.26
C ALA A 172 8.39 -5.03 2.10
N ALA A 173 9.65 -4.97 1.67
CA ALA A 173 10.74 -5.31 2.58
C ALA A 173 10.80 -4.27 3.70
N PRO A 174 11.07 -4.66 4.96
CA PRO A 174 11.26 -3.72 6.06
C PRO A 174 12.34 -2.70 5.70
N LYS A 175 11.97 -1.43 5.70
CA LYS A 175 12.87 -0.31 5.43
C LYS A 175 12.43 0.90 6.23
N GLY A 176 13.41 1.67 6.67
CA GLY A 176 13.20 2.87 7.46
C GLY A 176 13.14 2.58 8.95
N THR A 177 13.57 3.59 9.69
CA THR A 177 13.60 3.59 11.14
C THR A 177 12.73 4.74 11.63
N CYS A 178 11.98 4.50 12.69
CA CYS A 178 11.20 5.51 13.38
C CYS A 178 11.75 5.70 14.80
N VAL A 179 11.81 6.96 15.21
CA VAL A 179 12.21 7.37 16.56
C VAL A 179 11.42 8.62 16.91
N GLY A 180 11.01 8.75 18.18
CA GLY A 180 10.33 9.93 18.66
C GLY A 180 9.27 9.61 19.71
N ARG A 181 8.46 10.63 20.02
CA ARG A 181 7.41 10.56 21.04
C ARG A 181 6.18 9.80 20.52
N LEU A 182 6.31 8.49 20.41
CA LEU A 182 5.29 7.59 19.91
C LEU A 182 5.35 6.26 20.69
N ARG A 183 4.20 5.79 21.16
CA ARG A 183 4.05 4.41 21.64
C ARG A 183 3.13 3.65 20.71
N ILE A 184 3.61 2.50 20.26
CA ILE A 184 2.84 1.59 19.41
C ILE A 184 2.65 0.25 20.11
N ARG A 185 1.62 -0.48 19.71
CA ARG A 185 1.45 -1.90 20.01
C ARG A 185 1.75 -2.67 18.73
N ASP A 186 2.74 -3.54 18.76
CA ASP A 186 2.98 -4.53 17.71
C ASP A 186 2.52 -5.89 18.24
N ARG A 187 1.36 -6.34 17.76
CA ARG A 187 0.64 -7.51 18.29
C ARG A 187 0.40 -7.42 19.80
N ASN A 188 1.24 -8.07 20.60
CA ASN A 188 1.10 -8.15 22.05
C ASN A 188 2.11 -7.26 22.79
N ASP A 189 3.08 -6.70 22.08
CA ASP A 189 4.18 -5.94 22.67
C ASP A 189 3.94 -4.44 22.52
N ILE A 190 4.11 -3.71 23.63
CA ILE A 190 4.06 -2.25 23.62
C ILE A 190 5.49 -1.73 23.47
N ILE A 191 5.72 -0.98 22.40
CA ILE A 191 7.02 -0.43 22.04
C ILE A 191 6.97 1.09 22.22
N ASN A 192 7.84 1.62 23.09
CA ASN A 192 8.03 3.06 23.25
C ASN A 192 9.22 3.52 22.40
N LEU A 193 8.96 4.34 21.38
CA LEU A 193 9.97 4.78 20.40
C LEU A 193 10.85 5.93 20.92
N GLU A 194 10.57 6.49 22.09
CA GLU A 194 11.38 7.56 22.69
C GLU A 194 12.70 7.01 23.27
N GLY A 195 12.69 5.76 23.73
CA GLY A 195 13.77 5.16 24.54
C GLY A 195 14.67 4.16 23.80
N LEU A 196 14.63 4.10 22.47
CA LEU A 196 15.29 3.03 21.69
C LEU A 196 16.77 3.28 21.38
N GLY A 197 17.34 4.37 21.89
CA GLY A 197 18.74 4.73 21.66
C GLY A 197 19.01 5.08 20.20
N SER A 198 20.23 4.83 19.72
CA SER A 198 20.68 5.22 18.37
C SER A 198 20.11 4.36 17.25
N GLY A 199 19.52 3.21 17.56
CA GLY A 199 19.00 2.28 16.54
C GLY A 199 17.58 2.57 16.09
N GLY A 200 16.79 3.27 16.92
CA GLY A 200 15.36 3.47 16.70
C GLY A 200 14.58 2.15 16.56
N TRP A 201 13.33 2.25 16.10
CA TRP A 201 12.50 1.10 15.76
C TRP A 201 12.45 0.91 14.25
N THR A 202 12.80 -0.28 13.77
CA THR A 202 12.65 -0.62 12.34
C THR A 202 11.17 -0.77 12.01
N ILE A 203 10.71 -0.06 10.99
CA ILE A 203 9.30 -0.10 10.58
C ILE A 203 8.98 -1.50 10.04
N SER A 204 8.08 -2.20 10.73
CA SER A 204 7.59 -3.51 10.32
C SER A 204 6.81 -3.40 9.00
N PRO A 205 6.97 -4.37 8.08
CA PRO A 205 6.19 -4.40 6.85
C PRO A 205 4.75 -4.86 7.09
N MET A 206 4.45 -5.45 8.26
CA MET A 206 3.12 -5.89 8.68
C MET A 206 2.41 -4.77 9.46
N LEU A 207 2.02 -3.72 8.76
CA LEU A 207 1.37 -2.54 9.36
C LEU A 207 0.03 -2.87 10.03
N ASP A 208 -0.67 -3.91 9.56
CA ASP A 208 -1.97 -4.33 10.11
C ASP A 208 -1.88 -4.82 11.56
N ASN A 209 -0.68 -5.22 12.00
CA ASN A 209 -0.42 -5.66 13.38
C ASN A 209 -0.07 -4.49 14.31
N ILE A 210 0.06 -3.28 13.76
CA ILE A 210 0.57 -2.11 14.47
C ILE A 210 -0.58 -1.17 14.81
N GLU A 211 -0.74 -0.89 16.09
CA GLU A 211 -1.70 0.07 16.60
C GLU A 211 -0.97 1.24 17.26
N ILE A 212 -1.32 2.46 16.88
CA ILE A 212 -0.81 3.67 17.55
C ILE A 212 -1.58 3.83 18.86
N ILE A 213 -0.89 3.68 19.99
CA ILE A 213 -1.50 3.79 21.32
C ILE A 213 -1.59 5.26 21.72
N GLU A 214 -0.47 5.98 21.61
CA GLU A 214 -0.38 7.38 21.99
C GLU A 214 0.79 8.06 21.29
N SER A 215 0.62 9.34 21.01
CA SER A 215 1.66 10.26 20.59
C SER A 215 1.28 11.67 20.98
N ASP A 216 2.27 12.45 21.40
CA ASP A 216 2.17 13.88 21.68
C ASP A 216 3.19 14.68 20.83
N ALA A 217 3.61 14.10 19.71
CA ALA A 217 4.42 14.76 18.69
C ALA A 217 3.60 15.83 17.96
N GLU A 218 4.18 17.02 17.77
CA GLU A 218 3.52 18.15 17.08
C GLU A 218 3.64 18.06 15.56
N PHE A 219 4.64 17.33 15.05
CA PHE A 219 4.88 17.13 13.63
C PHE A 219 5.62 15.81 13.37
N ILE A 220 5.57 15.35 12.12
CA ILE A 220 6.33 14.20 11.64
C ILE A 220 7.41 14.71 10.68
N LEU A 221 8.66 14.33 10.90
CA LEU A 221 9.78 14.67 10.01
C LEU A 221 10.21 13.43 9.24
N VAL A 222 9.99 13.44 7.93
CA VAL A 222 10.40 12.35 7.03
C VAL A 222 11.77 12.70 6.43
N ILE A 223 12.77 11.87 6.69
CA ILE A 223 14.14 12.02 6.17
C ILE A 223 14.41 10.86 5.23
N GLU A 224 14.62 11.15 3.93
CA GLU A 224 14.92 10.12 2.92
C GLU A 224 16.31 9.49 3.11
N LYS A 225 17.25 10.22 3.70
CA LYS A 225 18.67 9.85 3.72
C LYS A 225 19.02 8.99 4.93
N ASP A 226 19.36 7.73 4.66
CA ASP A 226 19.74 6.71 5.65
C ASP A 226 21.00 7.08 6.48
N ALA A 227 21.85 7.99 5.97
CA ALA A 227 23.12 8.36 6.60
C ALA A 227 23.01 9.42 7.72
N ALA A 228 21.80 9.89 8.05
CA ALA A 228 21.60 11.04 8.96
C ALA A 228 20.77 10.71 10.21
N MET A 229 20.47 9.44 10.46
CA MET A 229 19.73 8.99 11.65
C MET A 229 20.67 8.34 12.68
#